data_AF-A0A7W0V253-F1
#
_entry.id   AF-A0A7W0V253-F1
#
_cell.length_a   1.000
_cell.length_b   1.000
_cell.length_c   1.000
_cell.angle_alpha   90.00
_cell.angle_beta   90.00
_cell.angle_gamma   90.00
#
_symmetry.space_group_name_H-M   'P 1'
#
loop_
_entity.id
_entity.type
_entity.pdbx_description
1 polymer ?
#
loop_
_entity_poly.entity_id
_entity_poly.type
_entity_poly.pdbx_seq_one_letter_code
_entity_poly.pdbx_strand_id
1 'polypeptide(L)'
;MTLQINASQSEINVRACKYDGRVHRSWAGRLREHRGSLIVLDAEFAEEVRHPLLGTIAPGTLSTEYYWTDRWYNVFRFAHPNGRLRNYYCNINRPAVFDDTVLSFVDLDMDVLVAPDYTYSVLDTEEFAINAAQFEYPEDVC
;
A
#
# COMPACT_ATOMS: atom_id res chain seq x y z
N MET A 1 17.54 31.17 1.20
CA MET A 1 16.17 30.93 0.71
C MET A 1 15.54 29.94 1.69
N THR A 2 14.84 30.46 2.68
CA THR A 2 14.36 29.71 3.84
C THR A 2 13.17 28.87 3.41
N LEU A 3 13.29 27.55 3.48
CA LEU A 3 12.18 26.63 3.25
C LEU A 3 11.12 26.90 4.33
N GLN A 4 10.02 27.53 3.94
CA GLN A 4 8.82 27.59 4.76
C GLN A 4 8.26 26.16 4.87
N ILE A 5 8.43 25.56 6.05
CA ILE A 5 7.73 24.34 6.43
C ILE A 5 6.29 24.77 6.73
N ASN A 6 5.41 24.70 5.72
CA ASN A 6 4.00 24.98 5.90
C ASN A 6 3.28 23.75 6.45
N ALA A 7 2.59 23.99 7.58
CA ALA A 7 1.42 23.32 8.16
C ALA A 7 1.41 21.78 8.22
N SER A 8 1.27 21.26 9.45
CA SER A 8 1.10 19.87 9.85
C SER A 8 0.47 18.96 8.78
N GLN A 9 1.28 18.08 8.18
CA GLN A 9 0.73 16.95 7.44
C GLN A 9 -0.04 16.08 8.45
N SER A 10 -1.34 15.89 8.22
CA SER A 10 -2.18 15.06 9.06
C SER A 10 -1.66 13.62 9.07
N GLU A 11 -1.46 13.06 10.25
CA GLU A 11 -1.16 11.65 10.41
C GLU A 11 -2.43 10.83 10.10
N ILE A 12 -2.27 9.84 9.22
CA ILE A 12 -3.32 8.93 8.77
C ILE A 12 -2.98 7.53 9.27
N ASN A 13 -3.91 6.89 9.97
CA ASN A 13 -3.81 5.47 10.30
C ASN A 13 -4.25 4.65 9.08
N VAL A 14 -3.32 3.93 8.47
CA VAL A 14 -3.65 3.00 7.38
C VAL A 14 -3.99 1.63 7.96
N ARG A 15 -5.03 0.99 7.41
CA ARG A 15 -5.49 -0.35 7.77
C ARG A 15 -5.71 -1.22 6.53
N ALA A 16 -4.86 -2.23 6.37
CA ALA A 16 -5.09 -3.31 5.43
C ALA A 16 -5.91 -4.41 6.13
N CYS A 17 -7.13 -4.63 5.67
CA CYS A 17 -8.03 -5.65 6.19
C CYS A 17 -8.06 -6.87 5.26
N LYS A 18 -8.25 -8.07 5.80
CA LYS A 18 -8.67 -9.23 4.99
C LYS A 18 -10.17 -9.14 4.70
N TYR A 19 -10.64 -10.02 3.82
CA TYR A 19 -12.01 -10.00 3.34
C TYR A 19 -13.07 -10.17 4.44
N ASP A 20 -12.73 -10.93 5.50
CA ASP A 20 -13.56 -11.10 6.70
C ASP A 20 -13.63 -9.85 7.60
N GLY A 21 -12.97 -8.75 7.21
CA GLY A 21 -12.90 -7.49 7.94
C GLY A 21 -11.82 -7.42 9.02
N ARG A 22 -11.06 -8.50 9.25
CA ARG A 22 -9.96 -8.49 10.22
C ARG A 22 -8.83 -7.59 9.72
N VAL A 23 -8.35 -6.69 10.59
CA VAL A 23 -7.13 -5.92 10.32
C VAL A 23 -5.93 -6.87 10.30
N HIS A 24 -5.26 -6.97 9.16
CA HIS A 24 -4.05 -7.76 8.97
C HIS A 24 -2.79 -6.92 9.23
N ARG A 25 -2.77 -5.67 8.73
CA ARG A 25 -1.67 -4.71 8.94
C ARG A 25 -2.20 -3.32 9.23
N SER A 26 -1.46 -2.57 10.04
CA SER A 26 -1.73 -1.15 10.27
C SER A 26 -0.41 -0.39 10.46
N TRP A 27 -0.35 0.81 9.90
CA TRP A 27 0.80 1.70 9.99
C TRP A 27 0.35 3.16 9.93
N ALA A 28 1.25 4.07 10.32
CA ALA A 28 1.04 5.50 10.17
C ALA A 28 1.60 5.98 8.83
N GLY A 29 0.81 6.77 8.10
CA GLY A 29 1.24 7.54 6.93
C GLY A 29 0.97 9.03 7.17
N ARG A 30 1.61 9.89 6.38
CA ARG A 30 1.35 11.34 6.40
C ARG A 30 0.62 11.71 5.13
N LEU A 31 -0.48 12.44 5.26
CA LEU A 31 -1.22 12.91 4.09
C LEU A 31 -0.37 13.88 3.27
N ARG A 32 -0.08 13.51 2.03
CA ARG A 32 0.65 14.32 1.06
C ARG A 32 -0.30 15.03 0.11
N GLU A 33 -1.27 14.29 -0.42
CA GLU A 33 -2.24 14.81 -1.39
C GLU A 33 -3.59 14.07 -1.25
N HIS A 34 -4.69 14.80 -1.41
CA HIS A 34 -6.01 14.24 -1.61
C HIS A 34 -6.66 15.00 -2.77
N ARG A 35 -6.90 14.32 -3.90
CA ARG A 35 -7.44 14.92 -5.13
C ARG A 35 -8.42 13.99 -5.82
N GLY A 36 -9.71 14.34 -5.77
CA GLY A 36 -10.75 13.47 -6.31
C GLY A 36 -10.75 12.14 -5.58
N SER A 37 -10.65 11.03 -6.31
CA SER A 37 -10.55 9.69 -5.73
C SER A 37 -9.14 9.29 -5.28
N LEU A 38 -8.11 10.06 -5.62
CA LEU A 38 -6.72 9.74 -5.28
C LEU A 38 -6.34 10.28 -3.90
N ILE A 39 -5.81 9.41 -3.06
CA ILE A 39 -5.13 9.77 -1.81
C ILE A 39 -3.66 9.34 -1.93
N VAL A 40 -2.75 10.25 -1.60
CA VAL A 40 -1.31 9.99 -1.57
C VAL A 40 -0.79 10.19 -0.15
N LEU A 41 -0.13 9.16 0.38
CA LEU A 41 0.53 9.20 1.67
C LEU A 41 2.04 9.06 1.51
N ASP A 42 2.81 9.71 2.37
CA ASP A 42 4.23 9.41 2.57
C ASP A 42 4.39 8.65 3.90
N ALA A 43 5.12 7.55 3.88
CA ALA A 43 5.44 6.72 5.04
C ALA A 43 6.91 6.29 5.04
N GLU A 44 7.37 5.75 6.15
CA GLU A 44 8.75 5.28 6.34
C GLU A 44 8.75 3.97 7.11
N PHE A 45 9.53 3.00 6.64
CA PHE A 45 9.78 1.77 7.38
C PHE A 45 10.68 2.07 8.58
N ALA A 46 10.12 2.10 9.79
CA ALA A 46 10.88 2.34 11.01
C ALA A 46 11.80 1.17 11.39
N GLU A 47 11.43 -0.05 10.98
CA GLU A 47 12.12 -1.30 11.33
C GLU A 47 12.41 -2.14 10.07
N GLU A 48 13.31 -3.11 10.22
CA GLU A 48 13.60 -4.06 9.15
C GLU A 48 12.41 -4.98 8.94
N VAL A 49 11.92 -5.07 7.70
CA VAL A 49 10.89 -6.04 7.31
C VAL A 49 11.53 -7.07 6.39
N ARG A 50 11.40 -8.34 6.75
CA ARG A 50 11.80 -9.46 5.90
C ARG A 50 10.59 -10.00 5.18
N HIS A 51 10.57 -9.85 3.86
CA HIS A 51 9.51 -10.37 3.02
C HIS A 51 10.04 -11.53 2.17
N PRO A 52 9.31 -12.65 2.05
CA PRO A 52 9.75 -13.77 1.22
C PRO A 52 10.01 -13.36 -0.24
N LEU A 53 9.16 -12.49 -0.80
CA LEU A 53 9.19 -12.11 -2.22
C LEU A 53 9.85 -10.75 -2.48
N LEU A 54 9.83 -9.82 -1.51
CA LEU A 54 10.42 -8.48 -1.65
C LEU A 54 11.86 -8.43 -1.09
N GLY A 55 12.34 -9.51 -0.48
CA GLY A 55 13.59 -9.54 0.28
C GLY A 55 13.53 -8.65 1.52
N THR A 56 14.70 -8.18 1.96
CA THR A 56 14.82 -7.30 3.12
C THR A 56 14.50 -5.85 2.75
N ILE A 57 13.53 -5.26 3.44
CA ILE A 57 13.24 -3.83 3.43
C ILE A 57 13.93 -3.25 4.66
N ALA A 58 14.95 -2.42 4.44
CA ALA A 58 15.75 -1.85 5.52
C ALA A 58 15.01 -0.70 6.22
N PRO A 59 15.31 -0.43 7.50
CA PRO A 59 14.87 0.79 8.18
C PRO A 59 15.24 2.05 7.38
N GLY A 60 14.37 3.05 7.39
CA GLY A 60 14.52 4.28 6.61
C GLY A 60 14.15 4.15 5.13
N THR A 61 13.68 2.97 4.69
CA THR A 61 13.06 2.87 3.35
C THR A 61 11.83 3.78 3.31
N LEU A 62 11.78 4.65 2.31
CA LEU A 62 10.70 5.60 2.10
C LEU A 62 9.61 4.95 1.25
N SER A 63 8.35 5.20 1.59
CA SER A 63 7.18 4.75 0.85
C SER A 63 6.36 5.97 0.44
N THR A 64 6.11 6.14 -0.85
CA THR A 64 5.02 6.99 -1.34
C THR A 64 3.90 6.09 -1.82
N GLU A 65 2.75 6.20 -1.19
CA GLU A 65 1.63 5.28 -1.30
C GLU A 65 0.46 5.95 -2.01
N TYR A 66 -0.06 5.31 -3.05
CA TYR A 66 -1.15 5.82 -3.87
C TYR A 66 -2.37 4.92 -3.68
N TYR A 67 -3.46 5.50 -3.20
CA TYR A 67 -4.74 4.83 -2.96
C TYR A 67 -5.84 5.46 -3.79
N TRP A 68 -6.81 4.66 -4.19
CA TRP A 68 -7.97 5.13 -4.93
C TRP A 68 -9.27 4.67 -4.27
N THR A 69 -10.23 5.59 -4.15
CA THR A 69 -11.59 5.27 -3.68
C THR A 69 -12.50 4.74 -4.79
N ASP A 70 -11.98 4.65 -6.02
CA ASP A 70 -12.68 4.18 -7.22
C ASP A 70 -11.92 3.14 -8.04
N ARG A 71 -10.77 2.62 -7.54
CA ARG A 71 -9.99 1.57 -8.21
C ARG A 71 -9.66 0.44 -7.28
N TRP A 72 -9.50 -0.74 -7.86
CA TRP A 72 -9.27 -1.99 -7.16
C TRP A 72 -7.78 -2.32 -6.97
N TYR A 73 -7.00 -1.30 -6.66
CA TYR A 73 -5.58 -1.45 -6.37
C TYR A 73 -5.05 -0.24 -5.63
N ASN A 74 -3.90 -0.43 -4.96
CA ASN A 74 -3.06 0.65 -4.49
C ASN A 74 -1.63 0.42 -5.02
N VAL A 75 -0.80 1.45 -5.01
CA VAL A 75 0.60 1.35 -5.47
C VAL A 75 1.50 1.95 -4.41
N PHE A 76 2.49 1.20 -3.96
CA PHE A 76 3.54 1.71 -3.09
C PHE A 76 4.83 1.85 -3.89
N ARG A 77 5.38 3.06 -3.93
CA ARG A 77 6.69 3.34 -4.49
C ARG A 77 7.70 3.33 -3.36
N PHE A 78 8.49 2.26 -3.27
CA PHE A 78 9.57 2.17 -2.29
C PHE A 78 10.84 2.83 -2.83
N ALA A 79 11.49 3.63 -1.99
CA ALA A 79 12.75 4.26 -2.29
C ALA A 79 13.74 4.08 -1.14
N HIS A 80 15.03 3.99 -1.49
CA HIS A 80 16.10 4.06 -0.51
C HIS A 80 16.12 5.44 0.17
N PRO A 81 16.80 5.59 1.34
CA PRO A 81 16.92 6.88 2.03
C PRO A 81 17.48 8.02 1.17
N ASN A 82 18.26 7.69 0.13
CA ASN A 82 18.79 8.65 -0.84
C ASN A 82 17.81 9.02 -1.97
N GLY A 83 16.55 8.57 -1.91
CA GLY A 83 15.50 8.83 -2.88
C GLY A 83 15.51 7.94 -4.12
N ARG A 84 16.54 7.09 -4.32
CA ARG A 84 16.61 6.17 -5.46
C ARG A 84 15.50 5.13 -5.36
N LEU A 85 14.80 4.90 -6.47
CA LEU A 85 13.77 3.87 -6.58
C LEU A 85 14.34 2.51 -6.19
N ARG A 86 13.64 1.81 -5.30
CA ARG A 86 13.89 0.41 -4.93
C ARG A 86 13.02 -0.51 -5.77
N ASN A 87 11.72 -0.29 -5.76
CA ASN A 87 10.70 -1.05 -6.52
C ASN A 87 9.33 -0.36 -6.38
N TYR A 88 8.36 -0.80 -7.16
CA TYR A 88 6.94 -0.61 -6.85
C TYR A 88 6.34 -1.91 -6.31
N TYR A 89 5.34 -1.78 -5.45
CA TYR A 89 4.54 -2.88 -4.95
C TYR A 89 3.06 -2.50 -5.11
N CYS A 90 2.34 -3.25 -5.94
CA CYS A 90 0.96 -2.94 -6.29
C CYS A 90 0.05 -4.00 -5.68
N ASN A 91 -0.74 -3.62 -4.68
CA ASN A 91 -1.69 -4.53 -4.06
C ASN A 91 -3.00 -4.49 -4.85
N ILE A 92 -3.57 -5.66 -5.14
CA ILE A 92 -4.95 -5.76 -5.60
C ILE A 92 -5.85 -5.75 -4.37
N ASN A 93 -6.81 -4.84 -4.36
CA ASN A 93 -7.68 -4.58 -3.20
C ASN A 93 -9.04 -4.09 -3.66
N ARG A 94 -9.99 -4.02 -2.72
CA ARG A 94 -11.20 -3.22 -2.93
C ARG A 94 -10.87 -1.72 -2.83
N PRO A 95 -11.65 -0.84 -3.47
CA PRO A 95 -11.45 0.59 -3.36
C PRO A 95 -11.33 1.06 -1.91
N ALA A 96 -10.37 1.94 -1.67
CA ALA A 96 -10.08 2.43 -0.33
C ALA A 96 -11.25 3.26 0.23
N VAL A 97 -11.41 3.22 1.54
CA VAL A 97 -12.30 4.08 2.31
C VAL A 97 -11.45 5.02 3.14
N PHE A 98 -11.75 6.32 3.09
CA PHE A 98 -10.97 7.35 3.77
C PHE A 98 -11.89 8.30 4.54
N ASP A 99 -11.60 8.53 5.82
CA ASP A 99 -12.38 9.39 6.73
C ASP A 99 -11.55 10.53 7.35
N ASP A 100 -10.57 11.04 6.59
CA ASP A 100 -9.58 12.08 6.97
C ASP A 100 -8.55 11.67 8.03
N THR A 101 -8.81 10.63 8.83
CA THR A 101 -7.88 10.16 9.88
C THR A 101 -7.50 8.69 9.73
N VAL A 102 -8.35 7.90 9.08
CA VAL A 102 -8.16 6.49 8.79
C VAL A 102 -8.34 6.27 7.30
N LEU A 103 -7.36 5.60 6.71
CA LEU A 103 -7.48 5.02 5.37
C LEU A 103 -7.54 3.51 5.53
N SER A 104 -8.58 2.87 5.00
CA SER A 104 -8.72 1.42 5.05
C SER A 104 -8.98 0.84 3.67
N PHE A 105 -8.49 -0.37 3.42
CA PHE A 105 -8.78 -1.12 2.21
C PHE A 105 -8.86 -2.61 2.54
N VAL A 106 -9.61 -3.34 1.71
CA VAL A 106 -9.67 -4.81 1.79
C VAL A 106 -8.66 -5.37 0.82
N ASP A 107 -7.62 -5.97 1.36
CA ASP A 107 -6.57 -6.71 0.65
C ASP A 107 -7.15 -7.98 0.05
N LEU A 108 -6.91 -8.21 -1.25
CA LEU A 108 -7.36 -9.39 -1.98
C LEU A 108 -6.19 -10.33 -2.28
N ASP A 109 -5.14 -10.31 -1.46
CA ASP A 109 -4.02 -11.27 -1.44
C ASP A 109 -3.15 -11.35 -2.71
N MET A 110 -3.54 -10.74 -3.82
CA MET A 110 -2.76 -10.73 -5.06
C MET A 110 -1.97 -9.43 -5.19
N ASP A 111 -0.69 -9.56 -5.51
CA ASP A 111 0.24 -8.44 -5.63
C ASP A 111 1.03 -8.46 -6.94
N VAL A 112 1.47 -7.28 -7.38
CA VAL A 112 2.45 -7.14 -8.46
C VAL A 112 3.69 -6.42 -7.95
N LEU A 113 4.83 -7.10 -8.04
CA LEU A 113 6.13 -6.52 -7.76
C LEU A 113 6.76 -6.01 -9.07
N VAL A 114 7.08 -4.72 -9.13
CA VAL A 114 7.70 -4.09 -10.30
C VAL A 114 9.10 -3.58 -9.94
N ALA A 115 10.11 -4.07 -10.64
CA ALA A 115 11.51 -3.68 -10.47
C ALA A 115 11.81 -2.28 -11.05
N PRO A 116 12.96 -1.66 -10.72
CA PRO A 116 13.32 -0.34 -11.25
C PRO A 116 13.43 -0.24 -12.78
N ASP A 117 13.66 -1.36 -13.46
CA ASP A 117 13.69 -1.46 -14.92
C ASP A 117 12.32 -1.80 -15.54
N TYR A 118 11.26 -1.78 -14.72
CA TYR A 118 9.87 -2.10 -15.05
C TYR A 118 9.59 -3.56 -15.43
N THR A 119 10.55 -4.47 -15.25
CA THR A 119 10.22 -5.90 -15.20
C THR A 119 9.32 -6.18 -14.00
N TYR A 120 8.42 -7.16 -14.12
CA TYR A 120 7.43 -7.43 -13.07
C TYR A 120 7.19 -8.91 -12.85
N SER A 121 6.70 -9.22 -11.65
CA SER A 121 6.22 -10.53 -11.25
C SER A 121 4.86 -10.39 -10.58
N VAL A 122 3.92 -11.28 -10.91
CA VAL A 122 2.68 -11.46 -10.17
C VAL A 122 2.95 -12.41 -9.01
N LEU A 123 2.51 -12.03 -7.82
CA LEU A 123 2.76 -12.74 -6.57
C LEU A 123 1.45 -13.29 -6.01
N ASP A 124 1.57 -14.32 -5.16
CA ASP A 124 0.50 -14.78 -4.26
C ASP A 124 -0.82 -15.22 -4.95
N THR A 125 -0.75 -15.61 -6.22
CA THR A 125 -1.91 -16.11 -6.99
C THR A 125 -2.53 -17.37 -6.40
N GLU A 126 -1.73 -18.22 -5.76
CA GLU A 126 -2.21 -19.42 -5.05
C GLU A 126 -2.94 -19.04 -3.75
N GLU A 127 -2.42 -18.06 -3.01
CA GLU A 127 -3.07 -17.56 -1.78
C GLU A 127 -4.42 -16.93 -2.12
N PHE A 128 -4.49 -16.11 -3.18
CA PHE A 128 -5.75 -15.59 -3.69
C PHE A 128 -6.75 -16.70 -4.00
N ALA A 129 -6.37 -17.75 -4.73
CA ALA A 129 -7.28 -18.85 -5.07
C ALA A 129 -7.80 -19.59 -3.83
N ILE A 130 -6.95 -19.80 -2.83
CA ILE A 130 -7.33 -20.43 -1.55
C ILE A 130 -8.29 -19.53 -0.78
N ASN A 131 -7.96 -18.25 -0.64
CA ASN A 131 -8.75 -17.30 0.14
C ASN A 131 -10.08 -16.96 -0.55
N ALA A 132 -10.11 -16.89 -1.88
CA ALA A 132 -11.33 -16.72 -2.65
C ALA A 132 -12.33 -17.86 -2.38
N ALA A 133 -11.85 -19.10 -2.29
CA ALA A 133 -12.67 -20.24 -1.90
C ALA A 133 -13.05 -20.20 -0.41
N GLN A 134 -12.11 -19.84 0.48
CA GLN A 134 -12.35 -19.82 1.93
C GLN A 134 -13.34 -18.74 2.36
N PHE A 135 -13.25 -17.55 1.78
CA PHE A 135 -14.08 -16.40 2.11
C PHE A 135 -15.28 -16.25 1.18
N GLU A 136 -15.48 -17.18 0.25
CA GLU A 136 -16.57 -17.17 -0.73
C GLU A 136 -16.65 -15.83 -1.47
N TYR A 137 -15.54 -15.42 -2.08
CA TYR A 137 -15.49 -14.17 -2.83
C TYR A 137 -16.60 -14.14 -3.89
N PRO A 138 -17.38 -13.05 -3.99
CA PRO A 138 -18.42 -12.92 -5.00
C PRO A 138 -17.81 -12.86 -6.41
N GLU A 139 -18.63 -13.14 -7.41
CA GLU A 139 -18.19 -13.22 -8.83
C GLU A 139 -17.55 -11.92 -9.34
N ASP A 140 -17.94 -10.76 -8.80
CA ASP A 140 -17.35 -9.47 -9.16
C ASP A 140 -15.96 -9.21 -8.54
N VAL A 141 -15.48 -10.11 -7.68
CA VAL A 141 -14.15 -10.11 -7.08
C VAL A 141 -13.23 -11.18 -7.70
N CYS A 142 -13.78 -12.27 -8.23
CA CYS A 142 -13.04 -13.41 -8.80
C CYS A 142 -12.65 -13.23 -10.28
#